data_AF-A0A5K0XGM8-F1
#
_entry.id   AF-A0A5K0XGM8-F1
#
_cell.length_a   1.000
_cell.length_b   1.000
_cell.length_c   1.000
_cell.angle_alpha   90.00
_cell.angle_beta   90.00
_cell.angle_gamma   90.00
#
_symmetry.space_group_name_H-M   'P 1'
#
loop_
_entity.id
_entity.type
_entity.pdbx_description
1 polymer ?
#
loop_
_entity_poly.entity_id
_entity_poly.type
_entity_poly.pdbx_seq_one_letter_code
_entity_poly.pdbx_strand_id
1 'polypeptide(L)'
;DLGQTEWTHSTLQHIAESNYDVLLLPGDLSYADTYQPLWDSFGLLVEPLSSSRPWMVTQGNHEIEKIPLITRHPFKSYNARWRMPYEESNSTSNLYYSFDMPRVHIVMLGSYADFEIGSDQYKWLQADLANVDRERTPWLVALLHAPWYNSNSAHQGEGEDMRVAMESLLYDAHVDVVFAGHVHAYERTVSSLTNLFLNQDRYRQLLEFMEITIK
;
A
#
# COMPACT_ATOMS: atom_id res chain seq x y z
N ASP A 1 3.80 -8.70 -1.99
CA ASP A 1 5.28 -8.81 -1.89
C ASP A 1 5.76 -9.79 -2.96
N LEU A 2 5.87 -9.33 -4.22
CA LEU A 2 5.93 -10.27 -5.36
C LEU A 2 7.29 -10.95 -5.55
N GLY A 3 8.36 -10.17 -5.69
CA GLY A 3 9.69 -10.71 -6.02
C GLY A 3 9.74 -11.45 -7.36
N GLN A 4 10.67 -12.39 -7.49
CA GLN A 4 11.01 -13.06 -8.76
C GLN A 4 11.39 -14.54 -8.59
N THR A 5 10.63 -15.26 -7.76
CA THR A 5 10.86 -16.68 -7.45
C THR A 5 9.91 -17.60 -8.21
N GLU A 6 10.08 -18.91 -8.08
CA GLU A 6 9.10 -19.89 -8.55
C GLU A 6 7.71 -19.70 -7.92
N TRP A 7 7.64 -19.17 -6.70
CA TRP A 7 6.38 -18.83 -6.05
C TRP A 7 5.75 -17.58 -6.67
N THR A 8 6.55 -16.62 -7.10
CA THR A 8 6.07 -15.48 -7.89
C THR A 8 5.42 -15.97 -9.18
N HIS A 9 6.04 -16.90 -9.90
CA HIS A 9 5.43 -17.50 -11.09
C HIS A 9 4.08 -18.13 -10.79
N SER A 10 3.97 -18.89 -9.70
CA SER A 10 2.69 -19.47 -9.25
C SER A 10 1.65 -18.37 -8.96
N THR A 11 2.02 -17.31 -8.23
CA THR A 11 1.13 -16.16 -7.97
C THR A 11 0.66 -15.50 -9.26
N LEU A 12 1.58 -15.25 -10.21
CA LEU A 12 1.24 -14.65 -11.51
C LEU A 12 0.33 -15.56 -12.34
N GLN A 13 0.47 -16.88 -12.27
CA GLN A 13 -0.46 -17.82 -12.90
C GLN A 13 -1.86 -17.71 -12.32
N HIS A 14 -1.99 -17.65 -10.98
CA HIS A 14 -3.29 -17.45 -10.34
C HIS A 14 -3.91 -16.08 -10.71
N ILE A 15 -3.09 -15.03 -10.82
CA ILE A 15 -3.54 -13.72 -11.30
C ILE A 15 -4.03 -13.82 -12.76
N ALA A 16 -3.30 -14.52 -13.63
CA ALA A 16 -3.66 -14.69 -15.03
C ALA A 16 -4.98 -15.45 -15.24
N GLU A 17 -5.28 -16.40 -14.35
CA GLU A 17 -6.53 -17.16 -14.35
C GLU A 17 -7.70 -16.41 -13.69
N SER A 18 -7.39 -15.35 -12.93
CA SER A 18 -8.40 -14.53 -12.26
C SER A 18 -9.05 -13.53 -13.22
N ASN A 19 -10.34 -13.29 -13.06
CA ASN A 19 -11.03 -12.23 -13.77
C ASN A 19 -10.90 -10.91 -12.99
N TYR A 20 -9.96 -10.05 -13.41
CA TYR A 20 -9.71 -8.75 -12.79
C TYR A 20 -9.58 -7.63 -13.83
N ASP A 21 -9.86 -6.40 -13.39
CA ASP A 21 -9.74 -5.20 -14.23
C ASP A 21 -8.51 -4.36 -13.92
N VAL A 22 -8.09 -4.34 -12.64
CA VAL A 22 -6.89 -3.66 -12.14
C VAL A 22 -6.17 -4.58 -11.17
N LEU A 23 -4.84 -4.55 -11.15
CA LEU A 23 -4.05 -5.14 -10.08
C LEU A 23 -3.56 -4.03 -9.14
N LEU A 24 -3.83 -4.18 -7.85
CA LEU A 24 -3.29 -3.31 -6.80
C LEU A 24 -2.17 -4.05 -6.08
N LEU A 25 -0.99 -3.46 -6.00
CA LEU A 25 0.20 -4.11 -5.44
C LEU A 25 0.93 -3.16 -4.48
N PRO A 26 0.82 -3.37 -3.16
CA PRO A 26 1.31 -2.40 -2.18
C PRO A 26 2.78 -2.59 -1.84
N GLY A 27 3.69 -2.42 -2.81
CA GLY A 27 5.15 -2.42 -2.56
C GLY A 27 5.83 -3.77 -2.63
N ASP A 28 7.14 -3.74 -2.42
CA ASP A 28 8.07 -4.86 -2.53
C ASP A 28 7.91 -5.60 -3.87
N LEU A 29 8.33 -4.89 -4.91
CA LEU A 29 8.08 -5.27 -6.29
C LEU A 29 9.11 -6.32 -6.73
N SER A 30 10.34 -5.86 -6.97
CA SER A 30 11.36 -6.66 -7.66
C SER A 30 12.32 -7.38 -6.73
N TYR A 31 12.44 -6.91 -5.47
CA TYR A 31 13.52 -7.27 -4.55
C TYR A 31 14.90 -7.10 -5.19
N ALA A 32 15.06 -6.06 -6.02
CA ALA A 32 16.33 -5.78 -6.65
C ALA A 32 17.41 -5.42 -5.62
N ASP A 33 17.02 -4.78 -4.50
CA ASP A 33 17.89 -4.53 -3.35
C ASP A 33 19.25 -3.99 -3.75
N THR A 34 19.23 -2.97 -4.61
CA THR A 34 20.38 -2.30 -5.22
C THR A 34 21.07 -3.06 -6.37
N TYR A 35 20.79 -4.34 -6.59
CA TYR A 35 21.21 -5.08 -7.78
C TYR A 35 20.27 -4.82 -8.96
N GLN A 36 20.52 -3.71 -9.66
CA GLN A 36 19.64 -3.11 -10.66
C GLN A 36 19.15 -4.02 -11.82
N PRO A 37 19.91 -5.01 -12.33
CA PRO A 37 19.40 -5.90 -13.37
C PRO A 37 18.11 -6.65 -12.98
N LEU A 38 17.85 -6.82 -11.68
CA LEU A 38 16.62 -7.44 -11.19
C LEU A 38 15.37 -6.62 -11.47
N TRP A 39 15.47 -5.30 -11.62
CA TRP A 39 14.32 -4.51 -12.07
C TRP A 39 13.92 -4.83 -13.52
N ASP A 40 14.91 -5.09 -14.38
CA ASP A 40 14.67 -5.41 -15.79
C ASP A 40 14.09 -6.82 -15.93
N SER A 41 14.63 -7.81 -15.20
CA SER A 41 14.04 -9.15 -15.18
C SER A 41 12.65 -9.16 -14.57
N PHE A 42 12.38 -8.32 -13.55
CA PHE A 42 11.04 -8.20 -12.96
C PHE A 42 10.05 -7.64 -13.98
N GLY A 43 10.44 -6.58 -14.69
CA GLY A 43 9.64 -5.99 -15.75
C GLY A 43 9.28 -7.02 -16.83
N LEU A 44 10.25 -7.79 -17.31
CA LEU A 44 10.02 -8.87 -18.27
C LEU A 44 9.12 -9.99 -17.72
N LEU A 45 9.26 -10.31 -16.43
CA LEU A 45 8.45 -11.33 -15.76
C LEU A 45 6.98 -10.94 -15.69
N VAL A 46 6.68 -9.68 -15.36
CA VAL A 46 5.29 -9.20 -15.17
C VAL A 46 4.66 -8.65 -16.45
N GLU A 47 5.46 -8.33 -17.48
CA GLU A 47 5.00 -7.74 -18.75
C GLU A 47 3.76 -8.44 -19.35
N PRO A 48 3.65 -9.78 -19.40
CA PRO A 48 2.48 -10.42 -19.99
C PRO A 48 1.15 -10.03 -19.33
N LEU A 49 1.18 -9.66 -18.05
CA LEU A 49 0.02 -9.21 -17.29
C LEU A 49 -0.08 -7.69 -17.26
N SER A 50 1.00 -7.00 -16.91
CA SER A 50 1.01 -5.53 -16.73
C SER A 50 0.84 -4.75 -18.03
N SER A 51 1.15 -5.35 -19.19
CA SER A 51 0.87 -4.73 -20.49
C SER A 51 -0.60 -4.82 -20.91
N SER A 52 -1.37 -5.73 -20.30
CA SER A 52 -2.77 -6.01 -20.67
C SER A 52 -3.79 -5.37 -19.74
N ARG A 53 -3.44 -5.20 -18.45
CA ARG A 53 -4.27 -4.61 -17.40
C ARG A 53 -3.44 -3.61 -16.59
N PRO A 54 -4.03 -2.49 -16.12
CA PRO A 54 -3.31 -1.55 -15.27
C PRO A 54 -2.83 -2.20 -13.97
N TRP A 55 -1.58 -1.95 -13.63
CA TRP A 55 -0.98 -2.29 -12.35
C TRP A 55 -0.73 -1.00 -11.58
N MET A 56 -1.41 -0.85 -10.46
CA MET A 56 -1.31 0.31 -9.58
C MET A 56 -0.46 -0.11 -8.39
N VAL A 57 0.73 0.49 -8.29
CA VAL A 57 1.75 0.09 -7.31
C VAL A 57 2.04 1.23 -6.35
N THR A 58 2.31 0.91 -5.08
CA THR A 58 3.07 1.81 -4.21
C THR A 58 4.44 1.21 -3.91
N GLN A 59 5.24 1.92 -3.13
CA GLN A 59 6.57 1.52 -2.71
C GLN A 59 6.52 0.69 -1.41
N GLY A 60 7.46 -0.26 -1.26
CA GLY A 60 7.82 -0.91 -0.01
C GLY A 60 9.25 -0.58 0.43
N ASN A 61 9.75 -1.21 1.49
CA ASN A 61 11.10 -0.93 1.99
C ASN A 61 12.17 -1.37 1.00
N HIS A 62 11.90 -2.40 0.20
CA HIS A 62 12.86 -2.89 -0.80
C HIS A 62 13.04 -1.89 -1.97
N GLU A 63 12.10 -0.96 -2.18
CA GLU A 63 12.24 0.11 -3.17
C GLU A 63 13.09 1.30 -2.70
N ILE A 64 13.44 1.39 -1.40
CA ILE A 64 14.23 2.51 -0.87
C ILE A 64 15.59 2.62 -1.60
N GLU A 65 16.27 1.49 -1.81
CA GLU A 65 17.54 1.34 -2.55
C GLU A 65 18.59 2.45 -2.31
N LYS A 66 18.67 2.94 -1.07
CA LYS A 66 19.57 4.03 -0.70
C LYS A 66 20.94 3.48 -0.34
N ILE A 67 21.90 3.60 -1.27
CA ILE A 67 23.30 3.29 -1.00
C ILE A 67 24.02 4.57 -0.56
N PRO A 68 24.57 4.64 0.67
CA PRO A 68 25.37 5.78 1.11
C PRO A 68 26.46 6.13 0.09
N LEU A 69 26.55 7.41 -0.28
CA LEU A 69 27.51 7.99 -1.23
C LEU A 69 27.30 7.67 -2.74
N ILE A 70 26.47 6.68 -3.10
CA ILE A 70 26.22 6.31 -4.52
C ILE A 70 24.81 6.73 -4.97
N THR A 71 23.79 6.37 -4.19
CA THR A 71 22.39 6.70 -4.49
C THR A 71 21.84 7.57 -3.36
N ARG A 72 21.97 8.89 -3.52
CA ARG A 72 21.59 9.86 -2.46
C ARG A 72 20.08 10.02 -2.30
N HIS A 73 19.32 9.73 -3.35
CA HIS A 73 17.86 9.87 -3.37
C HIS A 73 17.22 8.48 -3.35
N PRO A 74 16.40 8.15 -2.33
CA PRO A 74 15.71 6.87 -2.28
C PRO A 74 14.68 6.74 -3.41
N PHE A 75 14.19 5.53 -3.66
CA PHE A 75 13.11 5.24 -4.62
C PHE A 75 13.39 5.61 -6.08
N LYS A 76 14.66 5.79 -6.46
CA LYS A 76 15.05 6.21 -7.81
C LYS A 76 14.53 5.24 -8.88
N SER A 77 14.72 3.95 -8.67
CA SER A 77 14.34 2.91 -9.64
C SER A 77 12.84 2.73 -9.72
N TYR A 78 12.15 2.75 -8.58
CA TYR A 78 10.68 2.77 -8.51
C TYR A 78 10.12 3.94 -9.32
N ASN A 79 10.54 5.18 -9.02
CA ASN A 79 10.03 6.38 -9.69
C ASN A 79 10.35 6.45 -11.18
N ALA A 80 11.44 5.83 -11.62
CA ALA A 80 11.82 5.81 -13.03
C ALA A 80 11.05 4.77 -13.86
N ARG A 81 10.57 3.69 -13.22
CA ARG A 81 9.99 2.52 -13.91
C ARG A 81 8.47 2.44 -13.77
N TRP A 82 7.93 2.94 -12.66
CA TRP A 82 6.51 2.87 -12.33
C TRP A 82 5.97 4.29 -12.11
N ARG A 83 5.34 4.84 -13.16
CA ARG A 83 4.72 6.17 -13.09
C ARG A 83 3.24 6.05 -12.77
N MET A 84 2.87 6.50 -11.57
CA MET A 84 1.52 6.48 -11.04
C MET A 84 0.85 7.85 -11.21
N PRO A 85 -0.49 7.94 -11.13
CA PRO A 85 -1.25 9.16 -11.42
C PRO A 85 -1.24 10.17 -10.25
N TYR A 86 -0.06 10.46 -9.71
CA TYR A 86 0.07 11.32 -8.53
C TYR A 86 -0.24 12.79 -8.83
N GLU A 87 0.05 13.26 -10.05
CA GLU A 87 -0.25 14.64 -10.46
C GLU A 87 -1.76 14.83 -10.60
N GLU A 88 -2.45 13.85 -11.18
CA GLU A 88 -3.90 13.80 -11.35
C GLU A 88 -4.64 13.72 -10.01
N SER A 89 -4.01 13.11 -9.01
CA SER A 89 -4.53 13.04 -7.64
C SER A 89 -4.14 14.22 -6.76
N ASN A 90 -3.55 15.28 -7.33
CA ASN A 90 -3.02 16.45 -6.61
C ASN A 90 -1.98 16.12 -5.52
N SER A 91 -1.31 14.98 -5.64
CA SER A 91 -0.15 14.63 -4.81
C SER A 91 1.11 15.27 -5.38
N THR A 92 2.10 15.52 -4.53
CA THR A 92 3.43 16.02 -4.94
C THR A 92 4.43 14.90 -5.20
N SER A 93 4.04 13.63 -5.01
CA SER A 93 4.95 12.49 -5.00
C SER A 93 4.33 11.25 -5.61
N ASN A 94 5.12 10.54 -6.44
CA ASN A 94 4.75 9.24 -7.01
C ASN A 94 4.68 8.09 -5.97
N LEU A 95 5.03 8.37 -4.71
CA LEU A 95 5.03 7.40 -3.60
C LEU A 95 3.67 7.31 -2.88
N TYR A 96 2.77 8.27 -3.11
CA TYR A 96 1.42 8.28 -2.55
C TYR A 96 0.49 9.06 -3.47
N TYR A 97 -0.67 8.48 -3.78
CA TYR A 97 -1.60 9.02 -4.77
C TYR A 97 -2.97 8.36 -4.62
N SER A 98 -3.98 8.90 -5.29
CA SER A 98 -5.32 8.31 -5.34
C SER A 98 -5.84 8.24 -6.76
N PHE A 99 -6.87 7.44 -6.99
CA PHE A 99 -7.56 7.39 -8.28
C PHE A 99 -8.95 6.78 -8.12
N ASP A 100 -9.85 7.15 -9.03
CA ASP A 100 -11.20 6.61 -9.08
C ASP A 100 -11.27 5.45 -10.08
N MET A 101 -11.95 4.39 -9.66
CA MET A 101 -12.58 3.42 -10.53
C MET A 101 -14.09 3.55 -10.42
N PRO A 102 -14.88 2.97 -11.36
CA PRO A 102 -16.33 2.95 -11.21
C PRO A 102 -16.73 2.45 -9.82
N ARG A 103 -17.34 3.34 -9.04
CA ARG A 103 -17.84 3.12 -7.68
C ARG A 103 -16.81 2.91 -6.56
N VAL A 104 -15.52 3.09 -6.82
CA VAL A 104 -14.46 2.91 -5.82
C VAL A 104 -13.45 4.06 -5.91
N HIS A 105 -13.20 4.75 -4.81
CA HIS A 105 -12.06 5.64 -4.65
C HIS A 105 -10.93 4.87 -3.98
N ILE A 106 -9.74 4.86 -4.58
CA ILE A 106 -8.60 4.08 -4.11
C ILE A 106 -7.48 5.04 -3.72
N VAL A 107 -6.98 4.91 -2.50
CA VAL A 107 -5.88 5.67 -1.93
C VAL A 107 -4.67 4.76 -1.77
N MET A 108 -3.54 5.13 -2.35
CA MET A 108 -2.26 4.44 -2.23
C MET A 108 -1.36 5.29 -1.33
N LEU A 109 -1.08 4.82 -0.12
CA LEU A 109 -0.24 5.49 0.86
C LEU A 109 1.21 5.03 0.74
N GLY A 110 2.14 5.92 1.09
CA GLY A 110 3.57 5.69 1.11
C GLY A 110 4.07 5.47 2.54
N SER A 111 4.13 4.20 2.98
CA SER A 111 4.63 3.82 4.31
C SER A 111 6.08 4.24 4.61
N TYR A 112 6.90 4.50 3.59
CA TYR A 112 8.29 4.96 3.74
C TYR A 112 8.55 6.33 3.09
N ALA A 113 7.48 7.07 2.81
CA ALA A 113 7.53 8.52 2.62
C ALA A 113 7.20 9.22 3.95
N ASP A 114 7.60 10.48 4.11
CA ASP A 114 7.22 11.27 5.28
C ASP A 114 5.68 11.27 5.44
N PHE A 115 5.19 10.83 6.60
CA PHE A 115 3.77 10.61 6.89
C PHE A 115 3.32 11.29 8.18
N GLU A 116 4.22 11.93 8.91
CA GLU A 116 3.93 12.56 10.19
C GLU A 116 2.88 13.67 10.02
N ILE A 117 2.19 13.99 11.11
CA ILE A 117 1.21 15.10 11.12
C ILE A 117 1.88 16.36 10.59
N GLY A 118 1.33 16.91 9.50
CA GLY A 118 1.84 18.11 8.84
C GLY A 118 2.86 17.85 7.71
N SER A 119 3.24 16.60 7.44
CA SER A 119 3.93 16.20 6.21
C SER A 119 3.08 16.49 4.98
N ASP A 120 3.71 16.48 3.79
CA ASP A 120 3.00 16.68 2.53
C ASP A 120 2.00 15.54 2.27
N GLN A 121 2.37 14.30 2.57
CA GLN A 121 1.48 13.13 2.46
C GLN A 121 0.28 13.26 3.39
N TYR A 122 0.48 13.65 4.64
CA TYR A 122 -0.61 13.81 5.61
C TYR A 122 -1.63 14.88 5.16
N LYS A 123 -1.13 16.04 4.73
CA LYS A 123 -1.98 17.14 4.25
C LYS A 123 -2.70 16.77 2.96
N TRP A 124 -2.01 16.10 2.04
CA TRP A 124 -2.59 15.61 0.81
C TRP A 124 -3.72 14.62 1.12
N LEU A 125 -3.48 13.61 1.97
CA LEU A 125 -4.48 12.63 2.35
C LEU A 125 -5.72 13.27 2.98
N GLN A 126 -5.53 14.23 3.89
CA GLN A 126 -6.64 14.98 4.47
C GLN A 126 -7.48 15.71 3.40
N ALA A 127 -6.82 16.33 2.41
CA ALA A 127 -7.50 17.02 1.32
C ALA A 127 -8.20 16.06 0.35
N ASP A 128 -7.56 14.94 0.02
CA ASP A 128 -8.07 13.91 -0.86
C ASP A 128 -9.36 13.29 -0.29
N LEU A 129 -9.31 12.82 0.96
CA LEU A 129 -10.45 12.23 1.66
C LEU A 129 -11.62 13.20 1.83
N ALA A 130 -11.35 14.49 2.07
CA ALA A 130 -12.39 15.50 2.19
C ALA A 130 -13.14 15.78 0.86
N ASN A 131 -12.56 15.40 -0.28
CA ASN A 131 -13.13 15.60 -1.61
C ASN A 131 -13.80 14.33 -2.18
N VAL A 132 -13.81 13.21 -1.44
CA VAL A 132 -14.44 11.97 -1.90
C VAL A 132 -15.96 12.13 -1.95
N ASP A 133 -16.52 12.00 -3.15
CA ASP A 133 -17.96 11.94 -3.38
C ASP A 133 -18.46 10.51 -3.20
N ARG A 134 -19.06 10.20 -2.04
CA ARG A 134 -19.56 8.85 -1.72
C ARG A 134 -20.80 8.44 -2.53
N GLU A 135 -21.48 9.35 -3.23
CA GLU A 135 -22.54 8.96 -4.18
C GLU A 135 -21.92 8.40 -5.46
N ARG A 136 -20.82 8.99 -5.92
CA ARG A 136 -20.06 8.55 -7.10
C ARG A 136 -19.19 7.32 -6.82
N THR A 137 -18.44 7.35 -5.72
CA THR A 137 -17.52 6.32 -5.26
C THR A 137 -17.92 5.87 -3.85
N PRO A 138 -18.97 5.05 -3.70
CA PRO A 138 -19.43 4.60 -2.38
C PRO A 138 -18.38 3.79 -1.62
N TRP A 139 -17.52 3.06 -2.34
CA TRP A 139 -16.40 2.36 -1.73
C TRP A 139 -15.18 3.26 -1.66
N LEU A 140 -14.52 3.23 -0.52
CA LEU A 140 -13.26 3.90 -0.24
C LEU A 140 -12.26 2.85 0.26
N VAL A 141 -11.20 2.61 -0.51
CA VAL A 141 -10.19 1.59 -0.23
C VAL A 141 -8.84 2.27 -0.06
N ALA A 142 -8.10 1.91 0.98
CA ALA A 142 -6.73 2.34 1.18
C ALA A 142 -5.76 1.17 1.00
N LEU A 143 -4.56 1.49 0.52
CA LEU A 143 -3.45 0.55 0.40
C LEU A 143 -2.21 1.18 1.02
N LEU A 144 -1.43 0.37 1.71
CA LEU A 144 -0.16 0.77 2.33
C LEU A 144 0.78 -0.43 2.36
N HIS A 145 2.08 -0.24 2.49
CA HIS A 145 3.00 -1.38 2.50
C HIS A 145 3.08 -2.02 3.89
N ALA A 146 3.46 -1.25 4.91
CA ALA A 146 3.73 -1.75 6.26
C ALA A 146 2.45 -1.82 7.12
N PRO A 147 1.90 -3.01 7.42
CA PRO A 147 0.60 -3.16 8.05
C PRO A 147 0.55 -2.53 9.45
N TRP A 148 -0.58 -1.90 9.76
CA TRP A 148 -0.84 -1.28 11.07
C TRP A 148 -1.23 -2.34 12.09
N TYR A 149 -2.03 -3.32 11.66
CA TYR A 149 -2.45 -4.45 12.46
C TYR A 149 -1.93 -5.76 11.85
N ASN A 150 -0.95 -6.36 12.52
CA ASN A 150 -0.54 -7.73 12.25
C ASN A 150 -0.16 -8.45 13.56
N SER A 151 -0.36 -9.77 13.59
CA SER A 151 -0.03 -10.63 14.75
C SER A 151 1.24 -11.46 14.55
N ASN A 152 1.95 -11.24 13.45
CA ASN A 152 3.20 -11.92 13.16
C ASN A 152 4.34 -11.35 14.00
N SER A 153 5.35 -12.18 14.30
CA SER A 153 6.54 -11.70 15.03
C SER A 153 7.47 -10.87 14.12
N ALA A 154 7.49 -11.16 12.82
CA ALA A 154 8.19 -10.34 11.84
C ALA A 154 7.43 -9.02 11.63
N HIS A 155 8.15 -7.90 11.59
CA HIS A 155 7.60 -6.55 11.36
C HIS A 155 6.54 -6.10 12.37
N GLN A 156 6.54 -6.69 13.58
CA GLN A 156 5.60 -6.33 14.62
C GLN A 156 5.80 -4.88 15.07
N GLY A 157 4.76 -4.06 14.94
CA GLY A 157 4.77 -2.65 15.36
C GLY A 157 5.47 -1.68 14.40
N GLU A 158 5.93 -2.15 13.23
CA GLU A 158 6.62 -1.28 12.26
C GLU A 158 5.69 -0.19 11.68
N GLY A 159 4.40 -0.50 11.50
CA GLY A 159 3.39 0.45 11.05
C GLY A 159 2.81 1.37 12.13
N GLU A 160 3.24 1.26 13.39
CA GLU A 160 2.58 1.94 14.52
C GLU A 160 2.66 3.47 14.43
N ASP A 161 3.80 4.03 14.04
CA ASP A 161 3.96 5.49 13.92
C ASP A 161 3.03 6.07 12.84
N MET A 162 2.90 5.37 11.71
CA MET A 162 1.99 5.75 10.64
C MET A 162 0.52 5.59 11.06
N ARG A 163 0.18 4.51 11.78
CA ARG A 163 -1.14 4.30 12.35
C ARG A 163 -1.51 5.45 13.29
N VAL A 164 -0.64 5.80 14.23
CA VAL A 164 -0.85 6.93 15.16
C VAL A 164 -1.06 8.25 14.43
N ALA A 165 -0.34 8.48 13.32
CA ALA A 165 -0.49 9.70 12.54
C ALA A 165 -1.80 9.72 11.73
N MET A 166 -2.12 8.66 10.99
CA MET A 166 -3.09 8.71 9.89
C MET A 166 -4.39 7.93 10.12
N GLU A 167 -4.46 7.06 11.12
CA GLU A 167 -5.64 6.21 11.34
C GLU A 167 -6.92 7.01 11.53
N SER A 168 -6.87 8.12 12.27
CA SER A 168 -8.05 8.97 12.46
C SER A 168 -8.56 9.57 11.16
N LEU A 169 -7.68 9.89 10.21
CA LEU A 169 -8.09 10.41 8.90
C LEU A 169 -8.87 9.35 8.12
N LEU A 170 -8.36 8.11 8.08
CA LEU A 170 -9.04 7.00 7.40
C LEU A 170 -10.37 6.64 8.08
N TYR A 171 -10.39 6.69 9.41
CA TYR A 171 -11.59 6.42 10.20
C TYR A 171 -12.68 7.47 9.98
N ASP A 172 -12.34 8.75 10.10
CA ASP A 172 -13.29 9.87 9.95
C ASP A 172 -13.83 9.95 8.51
N ALA A 173 -13.03 9.51 7.52
CA ALA A 173 -13.46 9.39 6.13
C ALA A 173 -14.30 8.13 5.84
N HIS A 174 -14.50 7.25 6.83
CA HIS A 174 -15.17 5.96 6.69
C HIS A 174 -14.57 5.11 5.55
N VAL A 175 -13.25 4.90 5.58
CA VAL A 175 -12.57 3.93 4.72
C VAL A 175 -13.12 2.53 4.99
N ASP A 176 -13.49 1.80 3.93
CA ASP A 176 -14.15 0.50 4.04
C ASP A 176 -13.15 -0.65 4.25
N VAL A 177 -12.01 -0.61 3.54
CA VAL A 177 -10.99 -1.68 3.54
C VAL A 177 -9.60 -1.08 3.40
N VAL A 178 -8.64 -1.65 4.14
CA VAL A 178 -7.20 -1.39 3.99
C VAL A 178 -6.52 -2.67 3.49
N PHE A 179 -5.70 -2.59 2.46
CA PHE A 179 -4.82 -3.69 2.05
C PHE A 179 -3.37 -3.36 2.34
N ALA A 180 -2.63 -4.36 2.83
CA ALA A 180 -1.22 -4.24 3.16
C ALA A 180 -0.39 -5.41 2.64
N GLY A 181 0.92 -5.17 2.51
CA GLY A 181 1.93 -6.18 2.17
C GLY A 181 2.88 -6.40 3.35
N HIS A 182 4.19 -6.42 3.06
CA HIS A 182 5.34 -6.44 3.98
C HIS A 182 5.51 -7.72 4.79
N VAL A 183 4.47 -8.07 5.55
CA VAL A 183 4.44 -9.32 6.30
C VAL A 183 4.11 -10.44 5.34
N HIS A 184 5.05 -11.37 5.14
CA HIS A 184 4.93 -12.52 4.21
C HIS A 184 3.96 -13.62 4.69
N ALA A 185 2.76 -13.22 5.11
CA ALA A 185 1.66 -14.06 5.54
C ALA A 185 0.33 -13.41 5.14
N TYR A 186 -0.73 -14.22 5.12
CA TYR A 186 -2.09 -13.67 4.98
C TYR A 186 -2.72 -13.51 6.35
N GLU A 187 -3.23 -12.31 6.63
CA GLU A 187 -4.00 -11.99 7.83
C GLU A 187 -5.18 -11.10 7.47
N ARG A 188 -6.30 -11.27 8.18
CA ARG A 188 -7.48 -10.43 8.02
C ARG A 188 -8.03 -10.07 9.39
N THR A 189 -8.06 -8.78 9.69
CA THR A 189 -8.69 -8.28 10.91
C THR A 189 -10.20 -8.23 10.76
N VAL A 190 -10.92 -8.35 11.88
CA VAL A 190 -12.36 -8.15 11.93
C VAL A 190 -12.65 -6.79 12.52
N SER A 191 -13.54 -6.05 11.87
CA SER A 191 -14.24 -4.93 12.49
C SER A 191 -14.90 -5.45 13.77
N SER A 192 -14.53 -4.90 14.92
CA SER A 192 -14.91 -5.44 16.22
C SER A 192 -15.55 -4.36 17.08
N LEU A 193 -16.88 -4.35 17.09
CA LEU A 193 -17.67 -3.85 18.22
C LEU A 193 -17.43 -4.69 19.49
N THR A 194 -16.73 -5.82 19.39
CA THR A 194 -16.72 -6.92 20.38
C THR A 194 -15.39 -7.13 21.11
N ASN A 195 -14.42 -6.22 20.98
CA ASN A 195 -13.16 -6.29 21.73
C ASN A 195 -13.26 -5.62 23.12
N LEU A 196 -14.47 -5.27 23.57
CA LEU A 196 -14.76 -4.70 24.89
C LEU A 196 -14.55 -5.66 26.08
N PHE A 197 -14.30 -6.96 25.85
CA PHE A 197 -14.28 -7.96 26.94
C PHE A 197 -12.98 -8.75 27.13
N LEU A 198 -11.93 -8.52 26.34
CA LEU A 198 -10.66 -9.26 26.47
C LEU A 198 -9.43 -8.36 26.32
N ASN A 199 -9.29 -7.37 27.20
CA ASN A 199 -8.01 -6.96 27.81
C ASN A 199 -8.23 -5.72 28.68
N GLN A 200 -8.22 -5.92 30.01
CA GLN A 200 -8.00 -4.83 30.94
C GLN A 200 -6.52 -4.47 30.88
N ASP A 201 -6.17 -3.47 30.08
CA ASP A 201 -5.24 -2.39 30.42
C ASP A 201 -4.78 -1.64 29.15
N ARG A 202 -5.10 -0.34 29.13
CA ARG A 202 -4.80 0.71 28.14
C ARG A 202 -5.81 0.87 27.01
N TYR A 203 -6.43 2.06 27.04
CA TYR A 203 -7.25 2.70 26.01
C TYR A 203 -6.88 2.27 24.58
N ARG A 204 -7.64 1.33 24.02
CA ARG A 204 -7.71 1.09 22.57
C ARG A 204 -9.07 1.59 22.09
N GLN A 205 -9.08 2.65 21.30
CA GLN A 205 -10.21 2.92 20.41
C GLN A 205 -10.24 1.77 19.40
N LEU A 206 -11.26 0.94 19.51
CA LEU A 206 -11.51 -0.19 18.62
C LEU A 206 -12.30 0.33 17.43
N LEU A 207 -11.77 0.18 16.22
CA LEU A 207 -12.37 0.72 15.00
C LEU A 207 -12.76 -0.39 14.02
N GLU A 208 -13.75 -0.05 13.21
CA GLU A 208 -14.45 -0.92 12.27
C GLU A 208 -13.83 -0.88 10.87
N PHE A 209 -12.59 -1.33 10.69
CA PHE A 209 -12.05 -1.56 9.34
C PHE A 209 -11.38 -2.91 9.21
N MET A 210 -11.44 -3.45 8.00
CA MET A 210 -10.80 -4.69 7.63
C MET A 210 -9.45 -4.36 7.02
N GLU A 211 -8.37 -4.67 7.75
CA GLU A 211 -7.02 -4.69 7.19
C GLU A 211 -6.74 -6.11 6.71
N ILE A 212 -6.37 -6.24 5.43
CA ILE A 212 -5.97 -7.50 4.83
C ILE A 212 -4.50 -7.40 4.45
N THR A 213 -3.67 -8.18 5.11
CA THR A 213 -2.28 -8.41 4.73
C THR A 213 -2.24 -9.55 3.71
N ILE A 214 -1.67 -9.31 2.54
CA ILE A 214 -1.62 -10.30 1.43
C ILE A 214 -0.16 -10.58 1.06
N LYS A 215 0.12 -11.85 0.75
CA LYS A 215 1.38 -12.33 0.20
C LYS A 215 1.54 -11.93 -1.27
#